data_AF-A0A946IVN4-F1
#
_entry.id   AF-A0A946IVN4-F1
#
_cell.length_a   1.000
_cell.length_b   1.000
_cell.length_c   1.000
_cell.angle_alpha   90.00
_cell.angle_beta   90.00
_cell.angle_gamma   90.00
#
_symmetry.space_group_name_H-M   'P 1'
#
loop_
_entity.id
_entity.type
_entity.pdbx_description
1 polymer ?
#
loop_
_entity_poly.entity_id
_entity_poly.type
_entity_poly.pdbx_seq_one_letter_code
_entity_poly.pdbx_strand_id
1 'polypeptide(L)'
;MVKNSKKYKTGLGVLFFILILCPGLAYSDPQEHAYYSNNPIVAEVDGEPIHLDDLKHVRIQEALVQLHHMKTRALKERVLERLSKKHPEFSVASTLKVSDEEIKKFYENTPGIKELGNIKQMRGEIRDYLQNSYQNIYIEDQFQHAIKEGWAKIFLTPPNDFHLVAGIGTAMLWSAENKTARVFVLEYSDFQCPFCKRVQETLKKVRKKYPQVVQFGYRHFPLPFHEEAKSFAQAVECARDQDKFWELQSWFYENLTQTSSQEQVLNGARKSGIKDIEAFKSCWQNGKYEKRVEKDIRDGAEIGIQGTPTFLLGSYDQESGKISGEMFSGAVSEDKFVKAIEKYLALTGTEAKLNP
;
A
#
# COMPACT_ATOMS: atom_id res chain seq x y z
N MET A 1 59.40 29.90 -58.80
CA MET A 1 58.94 29.79 -60.20
C MET A 1 57.90 28.67 -60.30
N VAL A 2 56.63 29.07 -60.43
CA VAL A 2 55.56 28.52 -61.29
C VAL A 2 55.92 27.26 -62.11
N LYS A 3 55.16 26.15 -61.98
CA LYS A 3 54.11 25.74 -62.95
C LYS A 3 53.44 24.40 -62.62
N ASN A 4 52.11 24.42 -62.68
CA ASN A 4 51.18 23.32 -62.91
C ASN A 4 51.48 22.56 -64.23
N SER A 5 51.21 21.25 -64.29
CA SER A 5 50.22 20.68 -65.24
C SER A 5 49.99 19.16 -65.08
N LYS A 6 48.71 18.81 -65.16
CA LYS A 6 48.06 17.47 -65.19
C LYS A 6 48.53 16.53 -66.31
N LYS A 7 48.36 15.20 -66.13
CA LYS A 7 47.48 14.35 -66.96
C LYS A 7 47.30 12.90 -66.42
N TYR A 8 46.11 12.37 -66.72
CA TYR A 8 45.45 11.11 -66.33
C TYR A 8 46.04 9.81 -66.94
N LYS A 9 45.84 8.63 -66.33
CA LYS A 9 44.76 7.62 -66.65
C LYS A 9 44.98 6.21 -66.00
N THR A 10 43.88 5.69 -65.42
CA THR A 10 43.35 4.29 -65.38
C THR A 10 44.09 3.08 -64.77
N GLY A 11 43.34 2.31 -63.96
CA GLY A 11 43.54 0.88 -63.63
C GLY A 11 43.19 0.55 -62.17
N LEU A 12 41.93 0.31 -61.79
CA LEU A 12 41.23 -0.98 -61.68
C LEU A 12 41.83 -1.97 -60.64
N GLY A 13 41.13 -2.11 -59.50
CA GLY A 13 40.95 -3.37 -58.76
C GLY A 13 41.91 -3.68 -57.60
N VAL A 14 41.37 -3.77 -56.37
CA VAL A 14 41.17 -5.01 -55.58
C VAL A 14 40.95 -4.66 -54.08
N LEU A 15 39.97 -5.35 -53.49
CA LEU A 15 39.43 -5.29 -52.13
C LEU A 15 40.48 -5.15 -51.00
N PHE A 16 40.24 -4.24 -50.06
CA PHE A 16 40.86 -4.22 -48.73
C PHE A 16 39.81 -4.61 -47.67
N PHE A 17 40.01 -5.75 -47.01
CA PHE A 17 39.34 -6.12 -45.77
C PHE A 17 39.93 -5.26 -44.65
N ILE A 18 39.19 -4.27 -44.14
CA ILE A 18 39.58 -3.52 -42.93
C ILE A 18 38.97 -4.25 -41.73
N LEU A 19 39.81 -5.03 -41.03
CA LEU A 19 39.54 -5.45 -39.66
C LEU A 19 39.63 -4.20 -38.77
N ILE A 20 38.48 -3.69 -38.33
CA ILE A 20 38.42 -2.69 -37.26
C ILE A 20 38.59 -3.44 -35.93
N LEU A 21 39.82 -3.50 -35.44
CA LEU A 21 40.12 -3.80 -34.04
C LEU A 21 39.74 -2.57 -33.22
N CYS A 22 38.56 -2.58 -32.60
CA CYS A 22 38.29 -1.73 -31.44
C CYS A 22 38.93 -2.40 -30.21
N PRO A 23 39.96 -1.82 -29.56
CA PRO A 23 40.27 -2.20 -28.21
C PRO A 23 39.25 -1.53 -27.30
N GLY A 24 38.12 -2.19 -27.08
CA GLY A 24 37.32 -1.93 -25.89
C GLY A 24 38.16 -2.37 -24.70
N LEU A 25 38.87 -1.44 -24.06
CA LEU A 25 39.39 -1.65 -22.72
C LEU A 25 38.19 -1.65 -21.76
N ALA A 26 37.52 -2.80 -21.66
CA ALA A 26 36.70 -3.11 -20.51
C ALA A 26 37.68 -3.39 -19.35
N TYR A 27 38.00 -2.35 -18.59
CA TYR A 27 38.58 -2.54 -17.26
C TYR A 27 37.45 -3.05 -16.37
N SER A 28 37.32 -4.37 -16.24
CA SER A 28 36.56 -4.94 -15.13
C SER A 28 37.47 -4.86 -13.91
N ASP A 29 37.11 -4.03 -12.94
CA ASP A 29 37.73 -4.12 -11.62
C ASP A 29 37.57 -5.55 -11.08
N PRO A 30 38.55 -6.07 -10.32
CA PRO A 30 38.42 -7.37 -9.70
C PRO A 30 37.19 -7.33 -8.80
N GLN A 31 36.22 -8.23 -9.02
CA GLN A 31 35.15 -8.43 -8.05
C GLN A 31 35.79 -8.83 -6.72
N GLU A 32 35.94 -7.87 -5.81
CA GLU A 32 36.05 -8.16 -4.39
C GLU A 32 34.89 -9.07 -4.06
N HIS A 33 35.19 -10.20 -3.43
CA HIS A 33 34.22 -11.20 -3.03
C HIS A 33 33.02 -10.50 -2.40
N ALA A 34 31.89 -10.51 -3.09
CA ALA A 34 30.64 -10.00 -2.56
C ALA A 34 30.32 -10.85 -1.33
N TYR A 35 30.66 -10.33 -0.15
CA TYR A 35 30.13 -10.87 1.09
C TYR A 35 28.63 -10.94 0.88
N TYR A 36 28.04 -12.13 1.06
CA TYR A 36 26.59 -12.31 1.05
C TYR A 36 26.02 -11.45 2.19
N SER A 37 25.73 -10.19 1.87
CA SER A 37 25.06 -9.24 2.74
C SER A 37 23.57 -9.35 2.46
N ASN A 38 22.76 -9.26 3.51
CA ASN A 38 21.31 -9.17 3.37
C ASN A 38 20.88 -7.84 2.73
N ASN A 39 21.79 -6.87 2.62
CA ASN A 39 21.57 -5.57 1.99
C ASN A 39 22.82 -5.13 1.19
N PRO A 40 23.09 -5.71 0.02
CA PRO A 40 24.27 -5.38 -0.79
C PRO A 40 24.20 -3.96 -1.35
N ILE A 41 25.35 -3.37 -1.68
CA ILE A 41 25.44 -2.17 -2.52
C ILE A 41 25.03 -2.59 -3.93
N VAL A 42 24.04 -1.90 -4.50
CA VAL A 42 23.49 -2.17 -5.84
C VAL A 42 23.94 -1.15 -6.87
N ALA A 43 24.38 0.04 -6.44
CA ALA A 43 25.01 1.05 -7.27
C ALA A 43 25.83 2.03 -6.41
N GLU A 44 26.65 2.86 -7.03
CA GLU A 44 27.34 3.98 -6.40
C GLU A 44 27.21 5.20 -7.32
N VAL A 45 26.90 6.37 -6.76
CA VAL A 45 26.75 7.64 -7.51
C VAL A 45 27.58 8.71 -6.81
N ASP A 46 28.60 9.23 -7.50
CA ASP A 46 29.54 10.24 -6.96
C ASP A 46 30.20 9.86 -5.62
N GLY A 47 30.45 8.55 -5.41
CA GLY A 47 31.04 8.04 -4.16
C GLY A 47 30.01 7.66 -3.08
N GLU A 48 28.72 7.90 -3.31
CA GLU A 48 27.65 7.54 -2.38
C GLU A 48 27.01 6.19 -2.80
N PRO A 49 27.06 5.15 -1.95
CA PRO A 49 26.50 3.85 -2.26
C PRO A 49 24.96 3.86 -2.16
N ILE A 50 24.32 3.23 -3.13
CA ILE A 50 22.90 2.84 -3.10
C ILE A 50 22.86 1.38 -2.69
N HIS A 51 22.15 1.06 -1.63
CA HIS A 51 21.92 -0.30 -1.15
C HIS A 51 20.63 -0.90 -1.72
N LEU A 52 20.53 -2.23 -1.72
CA LEU A 52 19.33 -2.94 -2.18
C LEU A 52 18.07 -2.47 -1.44
N ASP A 53 18.20 -2.17 -0.15
CA ASP A 53 17.14 -1.64 0.69
C ASP A 53 16.71 -0.21 0.30
N ASP A 54 17.56 0.56 -0.38
CA ASP A 54 17.19 1.88 -0.89
C ASP A 54 16.28 1.77 -2.12
N LEU A 55 16.22 0.59 -2.75
CA LEU A 55 15.28 0.30 -3.84
C LEU A 55 13.90 -0.14 -3.34
N LYS A 56 13.64 -0.14 -2.02
CA LYS A 56 12.33 -0.51 -1.45
C LYS A 56 11.23 0.35 -2.04
N HIS A 57 10.24 -0.32 -2.63
CA HIS A 57 9.12 0.33 -3.30
C HIS A 57 7.84 -0.49 -3.10
N VAL A 58 6.67 0.16 -2.99
CA VAL A 58 5.39 -0.53 -2.72
C VAL A 58 5.10 -1.63 -3.74
N ARG A 59 5.36 -1.40 -5.03
CA ARG A 59 5.16 -2.41 -6.08
C ARG A 59 6.06 -3.64 -5.93
N ILE A 60 7.28 -3.46 -5.44
CA ILE A 60 8.17 -4.58 -5.14
C ILE A 60 7.61 -5.35 -3.95
N GLN A 61 7.12 -4.65 -2.92
CA GLN A 61 6.45 -5.30 -1.80
C GLN A 61 5.19 -6.06 -2.23
N GLU A 62 4.34 -5.46 -3.08
CA GLU A 62 3.16 -6.13 -3.65
C GLU A 62 3.56 -7.39 -4.40
N ALA A 63 4.61 -7.34 -5.22
CA ALA A 63 5.13 -8.50 -5.93
C ALA A 63 5.66 -9.56 -4.96
N LEU A 64 6.37 -9.17 -3.89
CA LEU A 64 6.84 -10.09 -2.85
C LEU A 64 5.68 -10.74 -2.07
N VAL A 65 4.62 -9.97 -1.78
CA VAL A 65 3.40 -10.46 -1.13
C VAL A 65 2.66 -11.43 -2.06
N GLN A 66 2.50 -11.09 -3.34
CA GLN A 66 1.93 -11.99 -4.34
C GLN A 66 2.74 -13.29 -4.45
N LEU A 67 4.07 -13.18 -4.54
CA LEU A 67 4.97 -14.32 -4.55
C LEU A 67 4.83 -15.16 -3.29
N HIS A 68 4.70 -14.53 -2.12
CA HIS A 68 4.48 -15.24 -0.87
C HIS A 68 3.13 -15.96 -0.85
N HIS A 69 2.04 -15.35 -1.34
CA HIS A 69 0.75 -16.03 -1.48
C HIS A 69 0.83 -17.26 -2.39
N MET A 70 1.53 -17.14 -3.52
CA MET A 70 1.79 -18.27 -4.42
C MET A 70 2.58 -19.38 -3.71
N LYS A 71 3.66 -19.02 -3.01
CA LYS A 71 4.47 -19.96 -2.21
C LYS A 71 3.64 -20.65 -1.13
N THR A 72 2.80 -19.90 -0.43
CA THR A 72 1.93 -20.41 0.63
C THR A 72 0.90 -21.40 0.09
N ARG A 73 0.27 -21.11 -1.05
CA ARG A 73 -0.65 -22.05 -1.71
C ARG A 73 0.07 -23.35 -2.09
N ALA A 74 1.20 -23.24 -2.79
CA ALA A 74 1.98 -24.40 -3.20
C ALA A 74 2.46 -25.22 -1.98
N LEU A 75 2.83 -24.54 -0.89
CA LEU A 75 3.22 -25.19 0.36
C LEU A 75 2.07 -26.01 0.96
N LYS A 76 0.85 -25.47 1.01
CA LYS A 76 -0.33 -26.16 1.53
C LYS A 76 -0.57 -27.46 0.78
N GLU A 77 -0.64 -27.39 -0.55
CA GLU A 77 -0.81 -28.56 -1.42
C GLU A 77 0.29 -29.60 -1.19
N ARG A 78 1.55 -29.16 -1.10
CA ARG A 78 2.70 -30.05 -0.87
C ARG A 78 2.70 -30.71 0.50
N VAL A 79 2.23 -30.01 1.54
CA VAL A 79 2.06 -30.57 2.89
C VAL A 79 1.00 -31.67 2.87
N LEU A 80 -0.15 -31.42 2.26
CA LEU A 80 -1.23 -32.42 2.17
C LEU A 80 -0.81 -33.64 1.34
N GLU A 81 -0.12 -33.44 0.22
CA GLU A 81 0.45 -34.53 -0.60
C GLU A 81 1.44 -35.40 0.20
N ARG A 82 2.23 -34.79 1.09
CA ARG A 82 3.15 -35.55 1.96
C ARG A 82 2.40 -36.32 3.03
N LEU A 83 1.39 -35.71 3.65
CA LEU A 83 0.58 -36.33 4.70
C LEU A 83 -0.27 -37.47 4.17
N SER A 84 -0.84 -37.33 2.97
CA SER A 84 -1.72 -38.34 2.36
C SER A 84 -1.08 -39.72 2.18
N LYS A 85 0.26 -39.79 2.13
CA LYS A 85 1.03 -41.04 2.07
C LYS A 85 0.90 -41.91 3.32
N LYS A 86 0.64 -41.29 4.48
CA LYS A 86 0.47 -41.97 5.78
C LYS A 86 -0.95 -41.81 6.34
N HIS A 87 -1.64 -40.77 5.90
CA HIS A 87 -2.94 -40.33 6.39
C HIS A 87 -3.86 -40.08 5.17
N PRO A 88 -4.47 -41.13 4.58
CA PRO A 88 -5.25 -41.04 3.35
C PRO A 88 -6.37 -39.98 3.38
N GLU A 89 -6.84 -39.59 4.56
CA GLU A 89 -7.82 -38.53 4.80
C GLU A 89 -7.40 -37.13 4.29
N PHE A 90 -6.11 -36.87 4.11
CA PHE A 90 -5.57 -35.60 3.57
C PHE A 90 -5.47 -35.56 2.04
N SER A 91 -6.01 -36.56 1.34
CA SER A 91 -5.93 -36.63 -0.12
C SER A 91 -6.75 -35.53 -0.79
N VAL A 92 -6.09 -34.63 -1.52
CA VAL A 92 -6.74 -33.56 -2.31
C VAL A 92 -7.72 -34.10 -3.37
N ALA A 93 -7.60 -35.38 -3.75
CA ALA A 93 -8.53 -36.03 -4.68
C ALA A 93 -9.90 -36.37 -4.06
N SER A 94 -10.08 -36.23 -2.74
CA SER A 94 -11.34 -36.50 -2.05
C SER A 94 -12.34 -35.34 -2.08
N THR A 95 -12.03 -34.24 -2.77
CA THR A 95 -12.93 -33.08 -2.87
C THR A 95 -14.23 -33.46 -3.56
N LEU A 96 -15.36 -33.06 -2.96
CA LEU A 96 -16.69 -33.27 -3.52
C LEU A 96 -16.77 -32.69 -4.94
N LYS A 97 -17.41 -33.44 -5.85
CA LYS A 97 -17.68 -32.98 -7.21
C LYS A 97 -18.87 -32.02 -7.17
N VAL A 98 -18.73 -30.89 -7.85
CA VAL A 98 -19.84 -29.92 -7.99
C VAL A 98 -21.01 -30.54 -8.74
N SER A 99 -22.16 -30.57 -8.10
CA SER A 99 -23.41 -31.05 -8.66
C SER A 99 -24.08 -30.00 -9.54
N ASP A 100 -24.94 -30.45 -10.44
CA ASP A 100 -25.69 -29.56 -11.33
C ASP A 100 -26.71 -28.68 -10.57
N GLU A 101 -27.18 -29.15 -9.41
CA GLU A 101 -28.05 -28.37 -8.52
C GLU A 101 -27.29 -27.21 -7.87
N GLU A 102 -26.01 -27.40 -7.50
CA GLU A 102 -25.17 -26.33 -6.97
C GLU A 102 -24.84 -25.29 -8.04
N ILE A 103 -24.58 -25.72 -9.28
CA ILE A 103 -24.40 -24.80 -10.41
C ILE A 103 -25.65 -23.95 -10.62
N LYS A 104 -26.83 -24.58 -10.57
CA LYS A 104 -28.11 -23.89 -10.70
C LYS A 104 -28.31 -22.88 -9.56
N LYS A 105 -28.11 -23.31 -8.31
CA LYS A 105 -28.21 -22.44 -7.13
C LYS A 105 -27.23 -21.27 -7.21
N PHE A 106 -25.99 -21.50 -7.62
CA PHE A 106 -25.01 -20.43 -7.79
C PHE A 106 -25.47 -19.42 -8.85
N TYR A 107 -25.91 -19.90 -10.01
CA TYR A 107 -26.43 -19.05 -11.09
C TYR A 107 -27.68 -18.25 -10.67
N GLU A 108 -28.59 -18.85 -9.91
CA GLU A 108 -29.82 -18.17 -9.47
C GLU A 108 -29.56 -17.11 -8.40
N ASN A 109 -28.57 -17.33 -7.53
CA ASN A 109 -28.29 -16.49 -6.36
C ASN A 109 -27.14 -15.52 -6.55
N THR A 110 -26.41 -15.55 -7.67
CA THR A 110 -25.31 -14.62 -7.95
C THR A 110 -25.84 -13.37 -8.66
N PRO A 111 -25.76 -12.17 -8.05
CA PRO A 111 -26.19 -10.93 -8.70
C PRO A 111 -25.38 -10.65 -9.97
N GLY A 112 -26.04 -10.14 -11.02
CA GLY A 112 -25.40 -9.75 -12.29
C GLY A 112 -25.00 -10.91 -13.21
N ILE A 113 -24.98 -12.17 -12.75
CA ILE A 113 -24.54 -13.30 -13.58
C ILE A 113 -25.44 -13.55 -14.80
N LYS A 114 -26.74 -13.22 -14.69
CA LYS A 114 -27.73 -13.37 -15.78
C LYS A 114 -27.50 -12.39 -16.92
N GLU A 115 -26.74 -11.32 -16.70
CA GLU A 115 -26.37 -10.35 -17.73
C GLU A 115 -25.19 -10.84 -18.59
N LEU A 116 -24.40 -11.78 -18.06
CA LEU A 116 -23.21 -12.34 -18.72
C LEU A 116 -23.53 -13.51 -19.66
N GLY A 117 -24.69 -14.15 -19.49
CA GLY A 117 -25.12 -15.26 -20.33
C GLY A 117 -26.18 -16.13 -19.66
N ASN A 118 -26.72 -17.10 -20.40
CA ASN A 118 -27.67 -18.04 -19.83
C ASN A 118 -26.95 -19.23 -19.14
N ILE A 119 -27.67 -19.93 -18.26
CA ILE A 119 -27.12 -21.05 -17.48
C ILE A 119 -26.50 -22.15 -18.35
N LYS A 120 -27.00 -22.40 -19.57
CA LYS A 120 -26.46 -23.43 -20.47
C LYS A 120 -25.08 -23.03 -20.98
N GLN A 121 -24.88 -21.75 -21.27
CA GLN A 121 -23.60 -21.19 -21.72
C GLN A 121 -22.58 -21.16 -20.57
N MET A 122 -23.01 -20.71 -19.38
CA MET A 122 -22.11 -20.49 -18.25
C MET A 122 -21.85 -21.72 -17.38
N ARG A 123 -22.56 -22.85 -17.62
CA ARG A 123 -22.49 -24.06 -16.80
C ARG A 123 -21.06 -24.56 -16.58
N GLY A 124 -20.22 -24.52 -17.62
CA GLY A 124 -18.83 -24.96 -17.56
C GLY A 124 -18.00 -24.08 -16.61
N GLU A 125 -18.01 -22.78 -16.85
CA GLU A 125 -17.27 -21.80 -16.05
C GLU A 125 -17.71 -21.78 -14.57
N ILE A 126 -19.02 -21.87 -14.32
CA ILE A 126 -19.55 -21.95 -12.95
C ILE A 126 -19.08 -23.23 -12.27
N ARG A 127 -19.08 -24.38 -12.99
CA ARG A 127 -18.57 -25.64 -12.44
C ARG A 127 -17.10 -25.51 -12.07
N ASP A 128 -16.27 -24.97 -12.96
CA ASP A 128 -14.84 -24.84 -12.74
C ASP A 128 -14.55 -23.88 -11.57
N TYR A 129 -15.26 -22.76 -11.49
CA TYR A 129 -15.18 -21.83 -10.38
C TYR A 129 -15.54 -22.50 -9.03
N LEU A 130 -16.69 -23.17 -8.96
CA LEU A 130 -17.14 -23.84 -7.75
C LEU A 130 -16.20 -24.97 -7.36
N GLN A 131 -15.69 -25.75 -8.32
CA GLN A 131 -14.78 -26.85 -8.06
C GLN A 131 -13.46 -26.33 -7.50
N ASN A 132 -12.92 -25.26 -8.09
CA ASN A 132 -11.72 -24.59 -7.57
C ASN A 132 -11.95 -24.00 -6.18
N SER A 133 -13.12 -23.40 -5.94
CA SER A 133 -13.50 -22.85 -4.63
C SER A 133 -13.54 -23.93 -3.55
N TYR A 134 -14.25 -25.03 -3.80
CA TYR A 134 -14.37 -26.17 -2.88
C TYR A 134 -13.01 -26.81 -2.60
N GLN A 135 -12.19 -26.96 -3.63
CA GLN A 135 -10.84 -27.50 -3.48
C GLN A 135 -9.96 -26.59 -2.60
N ASN A 136 -10.01 -25.28 -2.80
CA ASN A 136 -9.25 -24.33 -1.97
C ASN A 136 -9.71 -24.35 -0.50
N ILE A 137 -11.03 -24.41 -0.25
CA ILE A 137 -11.59 -24.52 1.11
C ILE A 137 -11.11 -25.81 1.77
N TYR A 138 -11.24 -26.95 1.09
CA TYR A 138 -10.77 -28.24 1.60
C TYR A 138 -9.28 -28.21 1.92
N ILE A 139 -8.45 -27.68 1.01
CA ILE A 139 -7.00 -27.57 1.23
C ILE A 139 -6.71 -26.72 2.46
N GLU A 140 -7.41 -25.59 2.64
CA GLU A 140 -7.25 -24.73 3.80
C GLU A 140 -7.58 -25.48 5.10
N ASP A 141 -8.77 -26.08 5.17
CA ASP A 141 -9.25 -26.75 6.38
C ASP A 141 -8.33 -27.91 6.80
N GLN A 142 -7.92 -28.72 5.83
CA GLN A 142 -7.01 -29.84 6.07
C GLN A 142 -5.62 -29.36 6.49
N PHE A 143 -5.13 -28.29 5.87
CA PHE A 143 -3.83 -27.71 6.25
C PHE A 143 -3.86 -27.16 7.67
N GLN A 144 -4.93 -26.45 8.06
CA GLN A 144 -5.11 -25.97 9.44
C GLN A 144 -5.21 -27.13 10.43
N HIS A 145 -5.93 -28.19 10.07
CA HIS A 145 -6.01 -29.40 10.89
C HIS A 145 -4.62 -30.02 11.10
N ALA A 146 -3.83 -30.17 10.03
CA ALA A 146 -2.47 -30.69 10.11
C ALA A 146 -1.53 -29.86 11.00
N ILE A 147 -1.67 -28.54 11.00
CA ILE A 147 -0.93 -27.66 11.92
C ILE A 147 -1.38 -27.88 13.36
N LYS A 148 -2.70 -27.94 13.60
CA LYS A 148 -3.29 -28.10 14.94
C LYS A 148 -2.86 -29.42 15.60
N GLU A 149 -2.82 -30.51 14.83
CA GLU A 149 -2.34 -31.82 15.30
C GLU A 149 -0.80 -31.89 15.41
N GLY A 150 -0.09 -30.84 15.01
CA GLY A 150 1.37 -30.78 15.03
C GLY A 150 2.05 -31.61 13.94
N TRP A 151 1.28 -32.12 12.97
CA TRP A 151 1.79 -32.89 11.82
C TRP A 151 2.50 -32.02 10.79
N ALA A 152 2.19 -30.72 10.75
CA ALA A 152 2.89 -29.74 9.95
C ALA A 152 3.43 -28.60 10.82
N LYS A 153 4.72 -28.29 10.66
CA LYS A 153 5.36 -27.08 11.19
C LYS A 153 5.76 -26.19 10.03
N ILE A 154 5.32 -24.93 10.07
CA ILE A 154 5.49 -23.99 8.94
C ILE A 154 6.61 -23.02 9.28
N PHE A 155 7.62 -22.98 8.41
CA PHE A 155 8.76 -22.05 8.50
C PHE A 155 8.76 -21.00 7.39
N LEU A 156 7.79 -21.07 6.47
CA LEU A 156 7.60 -20.03 5.47
C LEU A 156 7.04 -18.80 6.17
N THR A 157 7.87 -17.78 6.33
CA THR A 157 7.46 -16.48 6.85
C THR A 157 6.98 -15.60 5.69
N PRO A 158 6.08 -14.64 5.96
CA PRO A 158 5.87 -13.54 5.01
C PRO A 158 7.23 -12.87 4.70
N PRO A 159 7.38 -12.24 3.52
CA PRO A 159 8.55 -11.39 3.28
C PRO A 159 8.63 -10.41 4.44
N ASN A 160 9.84 -10.14 4.96
CA ASN A 160 10.01 -9.10 5.98
C ASN A 160 9.27 -7.88 5.47
N ASP A 161 8.24 -7.46 6.22
CA ASP A 161 7.49 -6.25 5.90
C ASP A 161 8.55 -5.18 5.71
N PHE A 162 8.73 -4.68 4.49
CA PHE A 162 9.54 -3.48 4.35
C PHE A 162 8.84 -2.47 5.23
N HIS A 163 9.49 -2.12 6.34
CA HIS A 163 9.04 -1.03 7.16
C HIS A 163 9.08 0.19 6.25
N LEU A 164 7.91 0.57 5.72
CA LEU A 164 7.76 1.82 5.01
C LEU A 164 8.11 2.89 6.02
N VAL A 165 9.23 3.56 5.78
CA VAL A 165 9.66 4.69 6.59
C VAL A 165 9.11 5.94 5.92
N ALA A 166 8.11 6.55 6.53
CA ALA A 166 7.58 7.83 6.06
C ALA A 166 7.56 8.85 7.19
N GLY A 167 7.90 10.10 6.86
CA GLY A 167 7.72 11.22 7.77
C GLY A 167 6.24 11.56 7.93
N ILE A 168 5.83 11.96 9.13
CA ILE A 168 4.46 12.45 9.39
C ILE A 168 4.19 13.79 8.68
N GLY A 169 5.24 14.55 8.36
CA GLY A 169 5.17 15.77 7.55
C GLY A 169 4.17 16.80 8.10
N THR A 170 3.22 17.20 7.27
CA THR A 170 2.19 18.21 7.57
C THR A 170 0.97 17.68 8.30
N ALA A 171 0.97 16.40 8.70
CA ALA A 171 -0.17 15.75 9.33
C ALA A 171 -0.79 16.57 10.48
N MET A 172 -2.11 16.59 10.54
CA MET A 172 -2.80 17.05 11.74
C MET A 172 -2.83 15.89 12.75
N LEU A 173 -2.28 16.13 13.95
CA LEU A 173 -2.26 15.13 15.02
C LEU A 173 -3.56 15.14 15.81
N TRP A 174 -4.02 13.96 16.21
CA TRP A 174 -5.24 13.81 16.99
C TRP A 174 -5.07 14.37 18.41
N SER A 175 -3.90 14.15 19.02
CA SER A 175 -3.55 14.75 20.31
C SER A 175 -2.21 15.45 20.23
N ALA A 176 -2.17 16.76 20.52
CA ALA A 176 -0.93 17.53 20.51
C ALA A 176 0.05 17.12 21.62
N GLU A 177 -0.44 16.47 22.69
CA GLU A 177 0.34 16.21 23.91
C GLU A 177 0.80 14.76 24.07
N ASN A 178 0.53 13.88 23.09
CA ASN A 178 0.87 12.47 23.23
C ASN A 178 2.38 12.19 23.01
N LYS A 179 3.18 12.51 24.03
CA LYS A 179 4.63 12.30 24.11
C LYS A 179 5.03 10.85 24.42
N THR A 180 4.05 9.97 24.69
CA THR A 180 4.30 8.56 25.03
C THR A 180 3.89 7.60 23.92
N ALA A 181 3.37 8.12 22.81
CA ALA A 181 3.02 7.32 21.65
C ALA A 181 4.26 6.63 21.08
N ARG A 182 4.24 5.30 21.08
CA ARG A 182 5.27 4.44 20.46
C ARG A 182 4.84 3.87 19.12
N VAL A 183 3.54 3.97 18.84
CA VAL A 183 2.92 3.54 17.58
C VAL A 183 2.17 4.71 16.98
N PHE A 184 2.18 4.81 15.66
CA PHE A 184 1.45 5.84 14.93
C PHE A 184 0.51 5.21 13.91
N VAL A 185 -0.68 5.81 13.74
CA VAL A 185 -1.59 5.53 12.63
C VAL A 185 -1.78 6.80 11.82
N LEU A 186 -1.19 6.86 10.63
CA LEU A 186 -1.30 7.99 9.71
C LEU A 186 -2.33 7.67 8.64
N GLU A 187 -3.42 8.42 8.61
CA GLU A 187 -4.47 8.33 7.59
C GLU A 187 -4.19 9.31 6.44
N TYR A 188 -4.22 8.83 5.21
CA TYR A 188 -4.37 9.63 4.00
C TYR A 188 -5.82 9.49 3.51
N SER A 189 -6.51 10.62 3.41
CA SER A 189 -7.96 10.64 3.25
C SER A 189 -8.46 11.73 2.32
N ASP A 190 -9.70 11.56 1.89
CA ASP A 190 -10.38 12.40 0.91
C ASP A 190 -11.84 12.61 1.36
N PHE A 191 -12.31 13.86 1.32
CA PHE A 191 -13.66 14.25 1.78
C PHE A 191 -14.81 13.79 0.87
N GLN A 192 -14.56 13.50 -0.42
CA GLN A 192 -15.55 12.94 -1.34
C GLN A 192 -15.52 11.41 -1.40
N CYS A 193 -14.54 10.77 -0.76
CA CYS A 193 -14.43 9.31 -0.76
C CYS A 193 -15.40 8.65 0.25
N PRO A 194 -16.33 7.78 -0.21
CA PRO A 194 -17.29 7.13 0.67
C PRO A 194 -16.65 6.12 1.65
N PHE A 195 -15.49 5.55 1.30
CA PHE A 195 -14.74 4.67 2.21
C PHE A 195 -14.04 5.44 3.32
N CYS A 196 -13.58 6.68 3.05
CA CYS A 196 -13.01 7.57 4.04
C CYS A 196 -14.04 7.96 5.11
N LYS A 197 -15.26 8.33 4.68
CA LYS A 197 -16.38 8.55 5.61
C LYS A 197 -16.64 7.33 6.51
N ARG A 198 -16.70 6.14 5.91
CA ARG A 198 -17.05 4.89 6.62
C ARG A 198 -16.02 4.51 7.69
N VAL A 199 -14.74 4.70 7.42
CA VAL A 199 -13.68 4.27 8.34
C VAL A 199 -13.56 5.16 9.58
N GLN A 200 -14.10 6.40 9.55
CA GLN A 200 -14.05 7.31 10.71
C GLN A 200 -14.69 6.72 11.98
N GLU A 201 -15.80 5.99 11.86
CA GLU A 201 -16.41 5.29 13.02
C GLU A 201 -15.52 4.17 13.58
N THR A 202 -14.75 3.52 12.71
CA THR A 202 -13.75 2.53 13.14
C THR A 202 -12.60 3.23 13.87
N LEU A 203 -12.05 4.30 13.29
CA LEU A 203 -10.96 5.07 13.90
C LEU A 203 -11.36 5.66 15.25
N LYS A 204 -12.61 6.10 15.40
CA LYS A 204 -13.14 6.60 16.68
C LYS A 204 -13.06 5.54 17.78
N LYS A 205 -13.42 4.29 17.48
CA LYS A 205 -13.31 3.17 18.44
C LYS A 205 -11.85 2.84 18.75
N VAL A 206 -11.00 2.80 17.73
CA VAL A 206 -9.56 2.51 17.88
C VAL A 206 -8.85 3.59 18.70
N ARG A 207 -9.11 4.89 18.43
CA ARG A 207 -8.61 6.03 19.21
C ARG A 207 -9.03 5.94 20.68
N LYS A 208 -10.28 5.55 20.95
CA LYS A 208 -10.78 5.35 22.33
C LYS A 208 -10.09 4.19 23.03
N LYS A 209 -9.70 3.14 22.30
CA LYS A 209 -9.02 1.96 22.86
C LYS A 209 -7.54 2.22 23.17
N TYR A 210 -6.86 3.07 22.40
CA TYR A 210 -5.43 3.36 22.54
C TYR A 210 -5.09 4.85 22.74
N PRO A 211 -5.67 5.54 23.75
CA PRO A 211 -5.57 7.00 23.85
C PRO A 211 -4.17 7.53 24.17
N GLN A 212 -3.29 6.72 24.78
CA GLN A 212 -1.98 7.15 25.30
C GLN A 212 -0.79 6.53 24.57
N VAL A 213 -0.95 5.33 24.01
CA VAL A 213 0.17 4.55 23.45
C VAL A 213 0.24 4.62 21.92
N VAL A 214 -0.83 5.10 21.28
CA VAL A 214 -0.93 5.31 19.84
C VAL A 214 -1.23 6.77 19.54
N GLN A 215 -0.47 7.37 18.65
CA GLN A 215 -0.80 8.67 18.05
C GLN A 215 -1.53 8.44 16.72
N PHE A 216 -2.48 9.32 16.41
CA PHE A 216 -3.19 9.31 15.14
C PHE A 216 -2.90 10.60 14.40
N GLY A 217 -2.70 10.51 13.10
CA GLY A 217 -2.49 11.65 12.22
C GLY A 217 -3.38 11.57 10.98
N TYR A 218 -3.69 12.73 10.41
CA TYR A 218 -4.45 12.85 9.18
C TYR A 218 -3.67 13.68 8.16
N ARG A 219 -3.66 13.21 6.90
CA ARG A 219 -3.14 13.91 5.73
C ARG A 219 -4.14 13.90 4.59
N HIS A 220 -4.11 14.95 3.81
CA HIS A 220 -5.00 15.10 2.65
C HIS A 220 -4.47 14.30 1.46
N PHE A 221 -5.32 13.48 0.86
CA PHE A 221 -5.03 12.86 -0.44
C PHE A 221 -6.24 12.95 -1.39
N PRO A 222 -6.70 14.17 -1.76
CA PRO A 222 -7.72 14.37 -2.78
C PRO A 222 -7.40 13.62 -4.07
N LEU A 223 -8.32 12.79 -4.53
CA LEU A 223 -8.17 12.04 -5.78
C LEU A 223 -8.49 12.94 -6.99
N PRO A 224 -7.80 12.78 -8.14
CA PRO A 224 -7.98 13.68 -9.29
C PRO A 224 -9.40 13.77 -9.85
N PHE A 225 -10.22 12.74 -9.61
CA PHE A 225 -11.61 12.65 -10.05
C PHE A 225 -12.62 13.17 -9.00
N HIS A 226 -12.15 13.66 -7.85
CA HIS A 226 -12.97 14.30 -6.82
C HIS A 226 -12.77 15.82 -6.88
N GLU A 227 -13.59 16.49 -7.68
CA GLU A 227 -13.44 17.90 -8.06
C GLU A 227 -13.37 18.87 -6.87
N GLU A 228 -14.13 18.62 -5.81
CA GLU A 228 -14.23 19.48 -4.62
C GLU A 228 -13.28 19.06 -3.48
N ALA A 229 -12.70 17.85 -3.53
CA ALA A 229 -11.93 17.30 -2.41
C ALA A 229 -10.69 18.15 -2.08
N LYS A 230 -10.03 18.72 -3.09
CA LYS A 230 -8.91 19.66 -2.87
C LYS A 230 -9.38 20.95 -2.18
N SER A 231 -10.55 21.46 -2.56
CA SER A 231 -11.15 22.64 -1.94
C SER A 231 -11.56 22.37 -0.48
N PHE A 232 -12.18 21.23 -0.20
CA PHE A 232 -12.55 20.81 1.15
C PHE A 232 -11.32 20.58 2.04
N ALA A 233 -10.25 19.99 1.50
CA ALA A 233 -8.98 19.87 2.20
C ALA A 233 -8.44 21.23 2.65
N GLN A 234 -8.43 22.21 1.74
CA GLN A 234 -8.00 23.58 2.08
C GLN A 234 -8.90 24.24 3.11
N ALA A 235 -10.22 24.05 3.03
CA ALA A 235 -11.17 24.56 4.02
C ALA A 235 -10.88 23.99 5.42
N VAL A 236 -10.61 22.69 5.54
CA VAL A 236 -10.29 22.06 6.82
C VAL A 236 -8.94 22.53 7.38
N GLU A 237 -7.95 22.78 6.52
CA GLU A 237 -6.70 23.43 6.95
C GLU A 237 -6.92 24.88 7.39
N CYS A 238 -7.85 25.63 6.79
CA CYS A 238 -8.24 26.96 7.28
C CYS A 238 -8.95 26.89 8.65
N ALA A 239 -9.68 25.82 8.94
CA ALA A 239 -10.24 25.59 10.27
C ALA A 239 -9.15 25.28 11.31
N ARG A 240 -8.02 24.69 10.88
CA ARG A 240 -6.85 24.43 11.74
C ARG A 240 -6.28 25.70 12.36
N ASP A 241 -6.35 26.84 11.67
CA ASP A 241 -5.91 28.14 12.19
C ASP A 241 -6.69 28.60 13.42
N GLN A 242 -7.87 28.01 13.66
CA GLN A 242 -8.74 28.29 14.79
C GLN A 242 -8.97 27.04 15.66
N ASP A 243 -8.07 26.05 15.59
CA ASP A 243 -8.13 24.79 16.32
C ASP A 243 -9.39 23.94 16.07
N LYS A 244 -10.02 24.11 14.89
CA LYS A 244 -11.27 23.45 14.48
C LYS A 244 -11.13 22.45 13.34
N PHE A 245 -9.92 21.92 13.13
CA PHE A 245 -9.66 20.92 12.09
C PHE A 245 -10.56 19.70 12.24
N TRP A 246 -10.56 19.07 13.42
CA TRP A 246 -11.24 17.79 13.64
C TRP A 246 -12.76 17.92 13.61
N GLU A 247 -13.29 19.01 14.16
CA GLU A 247 -14.72 19.32 14.15
C GLU A 247 -15.21 19.55 12.71
N LEU A 248 -14.50 20.36 11.92
CA LEU A 248 -14.90 20.61 10.53
C LEU A 248 -14.76 19.35 9.67
N GLN A 249 -13.69 18.59 9.84
CA GLN A 249 -13.48 17.28 9.19
C GLN A 249 -14.63 16.31 9.48
N SER A 250 -15.09 16.23 10.74
CA SER A 250 -16.21 15.37 11.12
C SER A 250 -17.52 15.85 10.48
N TRP A 251 -17.78 17.16 10.53
CA TRP A 251 -18.97 17.74 9.90
C TRP A 251 -18.98 17.49 8.40
N PHE A 252 -17.83 17.62 7.74
CA PHE A 252 -17.66 17.41 6.30
C PHE A 252 -18.03 15.98 5.91
N TYR A 253 -17.46 14.98 6.58
CA TYR A 253 -17.80 13.58 6.33
C TYR A 253 -19.28 13.29 6.54
N GLU A 254 -19.92 13.90 7.52
CA GLU A 254 -21.33 13.68 7.81
C GLU A 254 -22.27 14.34 6.79
N ASN A 255 -21.98 15.59 6.38
CA ASN A 255 -22.95 16.48 5.75
C ASN A 255 -22.66 16.87 4.29
N LEU A 256 -21.42 16.79 3.83
CA LEU A 256 -21.10 17.13 2.45
C LEU A 256 -21.45 15.97 1.50
N THR A 257 -21.80 16.34 0.28
CA THR A 257 -22.05 15.42 -0.84
C THR A 257 -20.99 15.63 -1.93
N GLN A 258 -21.18 15.07 -3.13
CA GLN A 258 -20.22 15.20 -4.22
C GLN A 258 -20.04 16.65 -4.71
N THR A 259 -21.03 17.51 -4.50
CA THR A 259 -20.96 18.94 -4.79
C THR A 259 -21.47 19.70 -3.59
N SER A 260 -20.86 20.84 -3.27
CA SER A 260 -21.34 21.66 -2.15
C SER A 260 -21.18 23.13 -2.45
N SER A 261 -22.22 23.89 -2.16
CA SER A 261 -22.19 25.33 -2.30
C SER A 261 -21.27 25.96 -1.25
N GLN A 262 -20.78 27.15 -1.56
CA GLN A 262 -19.98 27.94 -0.62
C GLN A 262 -20.70 28.12 0.74
N GLU A 263 -22.01 28.34 0.73
CA GLU A 263 -22.79 28.52 1.96
C GLU A 263 -22.86 27.24 2.80
N GLN A 264 -22.88 26.05 2.17
CA GLN A 264 -22.81 24.79 2.93
C GLN A 264 -21.48 24.64 3.66
N VAL A 265 -20.36 25.03 3.03
CA VAL A 265 -19.04 25.03 3.67
C VAL A 265 -18.99 26.04 4.82
N LEU A 266 -19.50 27.26 4.62
CA LEU A 266 -19.58 28.28 5.67
C LEU A 266 -20.51 27.86 6.83
N ASN A 267 -21.61 27.17 6.54
CA ASN A 267 -22.46 26.60 7.58
C ASN A 267 -21.71 25.51 8.37
N GLY A 268 -20.96 24.63 7.70
CA GLY A 268 -20.11 23.65 8.35
C GLY A 268 -19.08 24.29 9.28
N ALA A 269 -18.42 25.36 8.82
CA ALA A 269 -17.51 26.16 9.63
C ALA A 269 -18.18 26.69 10.91
N ARG A 270 -19.36 27.33 10.78
CA ARG A 270 -20.14 27.83 11.94
C ARG A 270 -20.53 26.70 12.89
N LYS A 271 -21.02 25.58 12.38
CA LYS A 271 -21.44 24.41 13.18
C LYS A 271 -20.26 23.72 13.89
N SER A 272 -19.06 23.85 13.34
CA SER A 272 -17.82 23.32 13.91
C SER A 272 -17.20 24.25 14.96
N GLY A 273 -17.83 25.40 15.24
CA GLY A 273 -17.38 26.33 16.27
C GLY A 273 -16.27 27.28 15.84
N ILE A 274 -16.08 27.48 14.52
CA ILE A 274 -15.18 28.50 13.99
C ILE A 274 -15.75 29.88 14.34
N LYS A 275 -14.95 30.70 15.03
CA LYS A 275 -15.40 31.99 15.58
C LYS A 275 -15.27 33.11 14.57
N ASP A 276 -14.14 33.16 13.86
CA ASP A 276 -13.89 34.16 12.82
C ASP A 276 -14.18 33.56 11.43
N ILE A 277 -15.43 33.71 11.01
CA ILE A 277 -15.92 33.16 9.74
C ILE A 277 -15.35 33.94 8.54
N GLU A 278 -15.10 35.25 8.67
CA GLU A 278 -14.56 36.04 7.57
C GLU A 278 -13.07 35.71 7.35
N ALA A 279 -12.29 35.52 8.43
CA ALA A 279 -10.91 35.04 8.30
C ALA A 279 -10.86 33.62 7.70
N PHE A 280 -11.75 32.72 8.14
CA PHE A 280 -11.88 31.38 7.55
C PHE A 280 -12.20 31.44 6.05
N LYS A 281 -13.21 32.24 5.68
CA LYS A 281 -13.64 32.40 4.28
C LYS A 281 -12.53 32.97 3.42
N SER A 282 -11.85 34.02 3.89
CA SER A 282 -10.71 34.63 3.19
C SER A 282 -9.56 33.64 3.04
N CYS A 283 -9.23 32.88 4.08
CA CYS A 283 -8.22 31.82 4.02
C CYS A 283 -8.53 30.78 2.94
N TRP A 284 -9.78 30.31 2.92
CA TRP A 284 -10.22 29.26 2.00
C TRP A 284 -10.28 29.77 0.55
N GLN A 285 -10.89 30.93 0.31
CA GLN A 285 -11.05 31.49 -1.03
C GLN A 285 -9.74 31.92 -1.67
N ASN A 286 -8.75 32.36 -0.88
CA ASN A 286 -7.42 32.73 -1.36
C ASN A 286 -6.47 31.53 -1.50
N GLY A 287 -6.94 30.31 -1.22
CA GLY A 287 -6.14 29.10 -1.35
C GLY A 287 -4.90 29.06 -0.46
N LYS A 288 -4.96 29.66 0.75
CA LYS A 288 -3.81 29.80 1.67
C LYS A 288 -3.05 28.48 1.88
N TYR A 289 -3.77 27.36 1.91
CA TYR A 289 -3.23 26.03 2.18
C TYR A 289 -3.09 25.11 0.95
N GLU A 290 -3.24 25.65 -0.27
CA GLU A 290 -3.07 24.86 -1.50
C GLU A 290 -1.74 24.10 -1.54
N LYS A 291 -0.62 24.79 -1.28
CA LYS A 291 0.72 24.17 -1.30
C LYS A 291 0.90 23.07 -0.25
N ARG A 292 0.20 23.16 0.89
CA ARG A 292 0.23 22.12 1.94
C ARG A 292 -0.49 20.88 1.45
N VAL A 293 -1.69 21.03 0.91
CA VAL A 293 -2.48 19.92 0.36
C VAL A 293 -1.73 19.25 -0.79
N GLU A 294 -1.11 20.02 -1.68
CA GLU A 294 -0.28 19.46 -2.76
C GLU A 294 0.95 18.71 -2.25
N LYS A 295 1.55 19.19 -1.15
CA LYS A 295 2.65 18.47 -0.50
C LYS A 295 2.16 17.14 0.07
N ASP A 296 0.99 17.10 0.70
CA ASP A 296 0.41 15.85 1.19
C ASP A 296 0.17 14.84 0.07
N ILE A 297 -0.36 15.29 -1.07
CA ILE A 297 -0.56 14.45 -2.25
C ILE A 297 0.78 13.92 -2.78
N ARG A 298 1.80 14.79 -2.92
CA ARG A 298 3.13 14.37 -3.41
C ARG A 298 3.80 13.37 -2.48
N ASP A 299 3.89 13.69 -1.19
CA ASP A 299 4.52 12.81 -0.20
C ASP A 299 3.79 11.45 -0.13
N GLY A 300 2.45 11.45 -0.24
CA GLY A 300 1.67 10.21 -0.30
C GLY A 300 1.97 9.40 -1.57
N ALA A 301 2.07 10.05 -2.72
CA ALA A 301 2.38 9.40 -3.99
C ALA A 301 3.81 8.84 -4.01
N GLU A 302 4.78 9.56 -3.42
CA GLU A 302 6.18 9.12 -3.29
C GLU A 302 6.32 7.82 -2.51
N ILE A 303 5.49 7.62 -1.47
CA ILE A 303 5.46 6.36 -0.70
C ILE A 303 4.49 5.32 -1.31
N GLY A 304 3.95 5.60 -2.50
CA GLY A 304 3.20 4.64 -3.30
C GLY A 304 1.68 4.61 -3.06
N ILE A 305 1.11 5.61 -2.38
CA ILE A 305 -0.35 5.73 -2.20
C ILE A 305 -1.01 6.06 -3.54
N GLN A 306 -2.04 5.29 -3.89
CA GLN A 306 -2.80 5.45 -5.14
C GLN A 306 -4.30 5.67 -4.90
N GLY A 307 -4.75 5.61 -3.65
CA GLY A 307 -6.16 5.65 -3.31
C GLY A 307 -6.41 5.96 -1.83
N THR A 308 -7.66 6.26 -1.52
CA THR A 308 -8.09 6.62 -0.16
C THR A 308 -9.27 5.77 0.32
N PRO A 309 -9.39 5.51 1.63
CA PRO A 309 -8.40 5.85 2.65
C PRO A 309 -7.20 4.89 2.55
N THR A 310 -6.02 5.40 2.84
CA THR A 310 -4.81 4.59 3.01
C THR A 310 -4.16 4.93 4.34
N PHE A 311 -3.66 3.92 5.04
CA PHE A 311 -3.07 4.05 6.36
C PHE A 311 -1.63 3.60 6.34
N LEU A 312 -0.74 4.35 6.99
CA LEU A 312 0.56 3.86 7.42
C LEU A 312 0.52 3.63 8.93
N LEU A 313 0.82 2.41 9.37
CA LEU A 313 0.76 2.02 10.77
C LEU A 313 2.04 1.32 11.19
N GLY A 314 2.71 1.85 12.21
CA GLY A 314 3.98 1.28 12.66
C GLY A 314 4.55 1.90 13.91
N SER A 315 5.79 1.53 14.20
CA SER A 315 6.60 2.14 15.25
C SER A 315 6.80 3.63 14.94
N TYR A 316 6.65 4.46 15.97
CA TYR A 316 6.78 5.91 15.85
C TYR A 316 8.05 6.38 16.53
N ASP A 317 8.95 6.95 15.72
CA ASP A 317 10.07 7.71 16.23
C ASP A 317 9.66 9.18 16.35
N GLN A 318 9.48 9.64 17.59
CA GLN A 318 9.05 11.01 17.87
C GLN A 318 10.12 12.06 17.56
N GLU A 319 11.41 11.67 17.63
CA GLU A 319 12.52 12.59 17.42
C GLU A 319 12.67 12.90 15.92
N SER A 320 12.67 11.86 15.08
CA SER A 320 12.72 12.06 13.62
C SER A 320 11.36 12.35 12.99
N GLY A 321 10.26 12.15 13.72
CA GLY A 321 8.90 12.30 13.20
C GLY A 321 8.57 11.27 12.12
N LYS A 322 9.17 10.07 12.19
CA LYS A 322 9.03 9.02 11.19
C LYS A 322 8.22 7.84 11.74
N ILE A 323 7.44 7.24 10.84
CA ILE A 323 6.71 6.00 11.09
C ILE A 323 7.43 4.92 10.31
N SER A 324 7.71 3.79 10.96
CA SER A 324 8.33 2.61 10.39
C SER A 324 7.34 1.46 10.51
N GLY A 325 6.64 1.14 9.41
CA GLY A 325 5.45 0.29 9.50
C GLY A 325 4.91 -0.31 8.22
N GLU A 326 3.67 -0.77 8.29
CA GLU A 326 2.93 -1.40 7.20
C GLU A 326 1.82 -0.50 6.67
N MET A 327 1.48 -0.67 5.38
CA MET A 327 0.44 0.11 4.72
C MET A 327 -0.87 -0.69 4.59
N PHE A 328 -2.00 -0.04 4.84
CA PHE A 328 -3.33 -0.61 4.60
C PHE A 328 -4.14 0.27 3.68
N SER A 329 -4.82 -0.31 2.69
CA SER A 329 -5.73 0.42 1.81
C SER A 329 -7.19 0.06 2.08
N GLY A 330 -8.09 1.02 1.89
CA GLY A 330 -9.53 0.87 1.99
C GLY A 330 -10.09 1.05 3.42
N ALA A 331 -11.41 0.86 3.57
CA ALA A 331 -12.07 0.94 4.87
C ALA A 331 -11.72 -0.28 5.74
N VAL A 332 -10.56 -0.19 6.41
CA VAL A 332 -9.99 -1.24 7.28
C VAL A 332 -10.89 -1.51 8.49
N SER A 333 -11.03 -2.78 8.87
CA SER A 333 -11.81 -3.20 10.04
C SER A 333 -11.10 -2.90 11.36
N GLU A 334 -11.88 -2.76 12.44
CA GLU A 334 -11.37 -2.55 13.80
C GLU A 334 -10.36 -3.63 14.20
N ASP A 335 -10.69 -4.90 13.98
CA ASP A 335 -9.83 -6.04 14.31
C ASP A 335 -8.48 -5.99 13.61
N LYS A 336 -8.43 -5.52 12.36
CA LYS A 336 -7.19 -5.40 11.60
C LYS A 336 -6.30 -4.28 12.17
N PHE A 337 -6.89 -3.13 12.51
CA PHE A 337 -6.16 -2.08 13.23
C PHE A 337 -5.63 -2.57 14.57
N VAL A 338 -6.48 -3.22 15.37
CA VAL A 338 -6.10 -3.75 16.69
C VAL A 338 -4.93 -4.72 16.55
N LYS A 339 -5.02 -5.72 15.67
CA LYS A 339 -3.93 -6.70 15.47
C LYS A 339 -2.61 -6.04 15.10
N ALA A 340 -2.64 -5.04 14.20
CA ALA A 340 -1.44 -4.32 13.79
C ALA A 340 -0.87 -3.44 14.91
N ILE A 341 -1.72 -2.71 15.64
CA ILE A 341 -1.31 -1.90 16.79
C ILE A 341 -0.64 -2.76 17.86
N GLU A 342 -1.26 -3.88 18.24
CA GLU A 342 -0.69 -4.78 19.25
C GLU A 342 0.66 -5.37 18.80
N LYS A 343 0.80 -5.71 17.51
CA LYS A 343 2.08 -6.13 16.91
C LYS A 343 3.18 -5.08 17.14
N TYR A 344 2.96 -3.81 16.76
CA TYR A 344 3.99 -2.78 16.91
C TYR A 344 4.20 -2.30 18.36
N LEU A 345 3.18 -2.36 19.21
CA LEU A 345 3.35 -2.10 20.64
C LEU A 345 4.25 -3.17 21.30
N ALA A 346 4.11 -4.44 20.89
CA ALA A 346 4.96 -5.52 21.38
C ALA A 346 6.43 -5.38 20.89
N LEU A 347 6.63 -5.01 19.63
CA LEU A 347 7.96 -4.79 19.05
C LEU A 347 8.70 -3.64 19.75
N THR A 348 8.05 -2.48 19.86
CA THR A 348 8.63 -1.30 20.55
C THR A 348 8.85 -1.52 22.05
N GLY A 349 8.04 -2.38 22.68
CA GLY A 349 8.26 -2.78 24.08
C GLY A 349 9.44 -3.75 24.27
N THR A 350 9.82 -4.50 23.24
CA THR A 350 10.94 -5.44 23.29
C THR A 350 12.26 -4.72 23.02
N GLU A 351 12.30 -3.79 22.06
CA GLU A 351 13.47 -2.96 21.76
C GLU A 351 13.89 -2.09 22.95
N ALA A 352 12.93 -1.48 23.66
CA ALA A 352 13.20 -0.69 24.88
C ALA A 352 13.78 -1.52 26.04
N LYS A 353 13.63 -2.84 26.04
CA LYS A 353 14.24 -3.73 27.05
C LYS A 353 15.65 -4.20 26.67
N LEU A 354 16.00 -4.11 25.39
CA LEU A 354 17.30 -4.55 24.86
C LEU A 354 18.35 -3.43 24.84
N ASN A 355 17.91 -2.17 24.81
CA ASN A 355 18.77 -0.98 24.95
C ASN A 355 18.32 -0.15 26.19
N PRO A 356 18.69 -0.58 27.42
CA PRO A 356 18.29 0.08 28.67
C PRO A 356 18.98 1.42 28.93
#